data_AF-A0A372DJW9-F1
#
_entry.id   AF-A0A372DJW9-F1
#
_cell.length_a   1.000
_cell.length_b   1.000
_cell.length_c   1.000
_cell.angle_alpha   90.00
_cell.angle_beta   90.00
_cell.angle_gamma   90.00
#
_symmetry.space_group_name_H-M   'P 1'
#
loop_
_entity.id
_entity.type
_entity.pdbx_description
1 polymer ?
#
loop_
_entity_poly.entity_id
_entity_poly.type
_entity_poly.pdbx_seq_one_letter_code
_entity_poly.pdbx_strand_id
1 'polypeptide(L)'
;MQIHAQVVLCPGINDGVHLERTIHDLASFYGSPAGQSGPGRRAKPALADQAAIGGGWAISENVTLLAGRSPGADSGAIEAESLDRVAVIDRLDGSEPAESNLPDPNVFDPDVFDPDVFDPRSQPIGLTDWDPEGDPADEDDQWDEADGFDRTAWDDQDLDQLDDDLDGDQDEVEPHRPTVTSVAIVPAGLTQFRPADDELQPVTPAKACEVIAQVRSLQQTFRQTLGSTFVWLADEWFLIAGQDLPEMVEYEDFPQIDNGVGSIRLFVDQFERALAANPVRATPFPRRLTWVVGNTVERPFSGLVRQLNQISGLTVQLAALNSDYWGQTMTVTGLLTGQDLVQKLTGQDLGDALLLPSLMLRHGEQRFLDDMTVQEVSDRLQVSIVIVTNAEAVIEQAVAAAWPQAIAPQAPSDLLA
;
A
#
# COMPACT_ATOMS: atom_id res chain seq x y z
N MET A 1 9.85 -5.72 16.80
CA MET A 1 9.42 -5.32 15.45
C MET A 1 8.07 -4.65 15.55
N GLN A 2 7.88 -3.50 14.89
CA GLN A 2 6.58 -2.82 14.82
C GLN A 2 5.98 -3.07 13.44
N ILE A 3 4.70 -3.44 13.38
CA ILE A 3 4.01 -3.83 12.14
C ILE A 3 2.81 -2.92 11.92
N HIS A 4 2.67 -2.46 10.69
CA HIS A 4 1.45 -1.86 10.16
C HIS A 4 0.70 -2.93 9.37
N ALA A 5 -0.47 -3.35 9.87
CA ALA A 5 -1.25 -4.39 9.23
C ALA A 5 -2.22 -3.78 8.21
N GLN A 6 -2.47 -4.49 7.12
CA GLN A 6 -3.52 -4.20 6.16
C GLN A 6 -4.46 -5.41 6.09
N VAL A 7 -5.77 -5.19 6.22
CA VAL A 7 -6.79 -6.22 6.04
C VAL A 7 -7.57 -5.91 4.77
N VAL A 8 -7.50 -6.81 3.80
CA VAL A 8 -8.30 -6.72 2.57
C VAL A 8 -9.64 -7.38 2.82
N LEU A 9 -10.71 -6.61 2.71
CA LEU A 9 -12.07 -7.07 2.98
C LEU A 9 -12.76 -7.53 1.69
N CYS A 10 -13.18 -8.79 1.71
CA CYS A 10 -13.94 -9.47 0.68
C CYS A 10 -15.36 -9.76 1.22
N PRO A 11 -16.40 -9.07 0.71
CA PRO A 11 -17.79 -9.29 1.15
C PRO A 11 -18.21 -10.77 1.11
N GLY A 12 -18.86 -11.24 2.17
CA GLY A 12 -19.31 -12.63 2.30
C GLY A 12 -18.24 -13.66 2.65
N ILE A 13 -16.95 -13.28 2.61
CA ILE A 13 -15.82 -14.14 2.97
C ILE A 13 -15.30 -13.79 4.37
N ASN A 14 -14.97 -12.52 4.61
CA ASN A 14 -14.26 -12.08 5.80
C ASN A 14 -14.81 -10.79 6.44
N ASP A 15 -16.08 -10.50 6.20
CA ASP A 15 -16.82 -9.39 6.77
C ASP A 15 -17.56 -9.77 8.08
N GLY A 16 -18.27 -8.79 8.67
CA GLY A 16 -19.07 -9.01 9.87
C GLY A 16 -18.24 -9.55 11.04
N VAL A 17 -18.69 -10.65 11.65
CA VAL A 17 -18.03 -11.24 12.82
C VAL A 17 -16.58 -11.67 12.55
N HIS A 18 -16.26 -12.03 11.31
CA HIS A 18 -14.90 -12.42 10.94
C HIS A 18 -13.95 -11.22 10.93
N LEU A 19 -14.40 -10.09 10.40
CA LEU A 19 -13.66 -8.83 10.46
C LEU A 19 -13.40 -8.41 11.92
N GLU A 20 -14.44 -8.44 12.75
CA GLU A 20 -14.35 -8.06 14.17
C GLU A 20 -13.34 -8.94 14.93
N ARG A 21 -13.41 -10.26 14.72
CA ARG A 21 -12.45 -11.21 15.30
C ARG A 21 -11.02 -10.87 14.87
N THR A 22 -10.77 -10.70 13.57
CA THR A 22 -9.44 -10.34 13.03
C THR A 22 -8.90 -9.05 13.65
N ILE A 23 -9.74 -8.01 13.77
CA ILE A 23 -9.32 -6.75 14.38
C ILE A 23 -8.98 -6.92 15.87
N HIS A 24 -9.75 -7.71 16.61
CA HIS A 24 -9.46 -8.01 18.02
C HIS A 24 -8.19 -8.85 18.20
N ASP A 25 -7.97 -9.84 17.35
CA ASP A 25 -6.76 -10.66 17.36
C ASP A 25 -5.53 -9.78 17.10
N LEU A 26 -5.58 -8.88 16.12
CA LEU A 26 -4.53 -7.89 15.86
C LEU A 26 -4.32 -6.93 17.04
N ALA A 27 -5.41 -6.48 17.67
CA ALA A 27 -5.35 -5.62 18.85
C ALA A 27 -4.69 -6.31 20.06
N SER A 28 -4.72 -7.65 20.14
CA SER A 28 -4.02 -8.38 21.21
C SER A 28 -2.50 -8.22 21.16
N PHE A 29 -1.96 -7.87 19.99
CA PHE A 29 -0.54 -7.55 19.79
C PHE A 29 -0.24 -6.05 19.94
N TYR A 30 -1.23 -5.20 20.25
CA TYR A 30 -1.02 -3.77 20.42
C TYR A 30 -0.29 -3.46 21.72
N GLY A 31 0.78 -2.67 21.62
CA GLY A 31 1.51 -2.15 22.78
C GLY A 31 2.16 -3.20 23.68
N SER A 32 2.27 -4.46 23.25
CA SER A 32 3.03 -5.49 23.96
C SER A 32 4.52 -5.11 23.96
N PRO A 33 5.10 -4.71 25.10
CA PRO A 33 6.52 -4.43 25.19
C PRO A 33 7.26 -5.75 25.42
N ALA A 34 8.32 -6.00 24.65
CA ALA A 34 9.50 -6.57 25.28
C ALA A 34 9.96 -5.55 26.34
N GLY A 35 9.68 -5.83 27.62
CA GLY A 35 10.21 -5.12 28.79
C GLY A 35 9.80 -3.65 28.98
N GLN A 36 8.60 -3.38 29.52
CA GLN A 36 8.36 -2.16 30.32
C GLN A 36 7.50 -2.47 31.55
N SER A 37 8.17 -2.92 32.62
CA SER A 37 7.63 -2.87 33.98
C SER A 37 7.94 -1.50 34.60
N GLY A 38 6.93 -0.63 34.73
CA GLY A 38 6.99 0.55 35.61
C GLY A 38 6.02 1.68 35.24
N PRO A 39 5.27 2.26 36.20
CA PRO A 39 4.27 3.28 35.91
C PRO A 39 4.94 4.65 35.73
N GLY A 40 5.05 5.10 34.48
CA GLY A 40 5.59 6.42 34.14
C GLY A 40 4.82 7.07 33.01
N ARG A 41 3.84 7.91 33.35
CA ARG A 41 3.26 8.90 32.44
C ARG A 41 4.39 9.64 31.71
N ARG A 42 4.50 9.52 30.40
CA ARG A 42 5.23 10.49 29.58
C ARG A 42 4.26 11.48 28.96
N ALA A 43 4.44 12.74 29.32
CA ALA A 43 3.74 13.88 28.75
C ALA A 43 4.13 14.07 27.27
N LYS A 44 3.16 14.50 26.45
CA LYS A 44 3.36 14.91 25.05
C LYS A 44 4.39 16.04 24.96
N PRO A 45 5.36 16.01 24.02
CA PRO A 45 6.08 17.21 23.64
C PRO A 45 5.16 18.11 22.81
N ALA A 46 5.26 19.41 23.04
CA ALA A 46 4.55 20.44 22.29
C ALA A 46 5.10 20.55 20.85
N LEU A 47 4.21 20.88 19.91
CA LEU A 47 4.54 21.30 18.54
C LEU A 47 5.49 22.50 18.58
N ALA A 48 6.72 22.32 18.12
CA ALA A 48 7.59 23.38 17.64
C ALA A 48 8.61 22.81 16.63
N ASP A 49 8.61 23.39 15.44
CA ASP A 49 9.62 23.34 14.37
C ASP A 49 10.38 22.02 14.14
N GLN A 50 9.93 21.25 13.14
CA GLN A 50 10.80 20.31 12.43
C GLN A 50 11.04 20.77 10.99
N ALA A 51 11.95 21.73 10.87
CA ALA A 51 12.85 21.77 9.73
C ALA A 51 14.12 20.98 10.12
N ALA A 52 14.47 19.98 9.30
CA ALA A 52 15.73 19.22 9.31
C ALA A 52 16.01 18.25 10.49
N ILE A 53 15.63 16.98 10.32
CA ILE A 53 16.29 15.78 10.90
C ILE A 53 16.05 14.65 9.85
N GLY A 54 16.99 13.94 9.25
CA GLY A 54 18.33 13.58 9.71
C GLY A 54 18.36 12.13 10.24
N GLY A 55 18.24 11.15 9.35
CA GLY A 55 18.74 9.76 9.50
C GLY A 55 18.34 8.96 10.76
N GLY A 56 17.36 8.07 10.60
CA GLY A 56 17.08 6.98 11.54
C GLY A 56 15.92 6.12 11.02
N TRP A 57 16.24 5.04 10.29
CA TRP A 57 15.26 4.16 9.66
C TRP A 57 14.76 3.12 10.68
N ALA A 58 13.45 3.11 10.95
CA ALA A 58 12.78 1.96 11.55
C ALA A 58 12.14 1.18 10.41
N ILE A 59 12.54 -0.08 10.24
CA ILE A 59 11.96 -0.99 9.25
C ILE A 59 10.55 -1.34 9.76
N SER A 60 9.51 -0.81 9.11
CA SER A 60 8.13 -1.25 9.31
C SER A 60 7.75 -2.16 8.15
N GLU A 61 7.50 -3.43 8.42
CA GLU A 61 6.96 -4.34 7.42
C GLU A 61 5.44 -4.12 7.31
N ASN A 62 4.94 -3.94 6.09
CA ASN A 62 3.52 -3.97 5.79
C ASN A 62 3.09 -5.43 5.64
N VAL A 63 2.13 -5.88 6.46
CA VAL A 63 1.59 -7.25 6.37
C VAL A 63 0.17 -7.19 5.86
N THR A 64 -0.07 -7.77 4.68
CA THR A 64 -1.40 -7.91 4.09
C THR A 64 -2.04 -9.22 4.55
N LEU A 65 -3.20 -9.11 5.21
CA LEU A 65 -3.95 -10.24 5.75
C LEU A 65 -5.26 -10.42 4.97
N LEU A 66 -5.39 -11.59 4.34
CA LEU A 66 -6.65 -12.13 3.85
C LEU A 66 -7.19 -13.07 4.93
N ALA A 67 -8.03 -12.57 5.82
CA ALA A 67 -8.67 -13.45 6.81
C ALA A 67 -9.61 -14.43 6.09
N GLY A 68 -9.33 -15.73 6.13
CA GLY A 68 -10.21 -16.78 5.60
C GLY A 68 -11.14 -17.36 6.66
N ARG A 69 -12.21 -18.05 6.23
CA ARG A 69 -13.06 -18.85 7.14
C ARG A 69 -12.20 -19.92 7.84
N SER A 70 -12.31 -20.03 9.16
CA SER A 70 -11.89 -21.26 9.84
C SER A 70 -12.83 -22.39 9.40
N PRO A 71 -12.33 -23.57 8.98
CA PRO A 71 -13.19 -24.70 8.66
C PRO A 71 -13.86 -25.18 9.96
N GLY A 72 -15.14 -24.87 10.11
CA GLY A 72 -16.00 -25.48 11.12
C GLY A 72 -16.33 -26.91 10.69
N ALA A 73 -16.26 -27.84 11.65
CA ALA A 73 -16.54 -29.25 11.48
C ALA A 73 -17.83 -29.53 10.67
N ASP A 74 -17.73 -30.55 9.83
CA ASP A 74 -18.73 -31.15 8.95
C ASP A 74 -18.99 -30.49 7.58
N SER A 75 -18.57 -31.27 6.57
CA SER A 75 -18.96 -31.31 5.15
C SER A 75 -18.19 -30.45 4.13
N GLY A 76 -17.33 -31.15 3.38
CA GLY A 76 -16.93 -30.82 2.00
C GLY A 76 -15.77 -29.85 1.86
N ALA A 77 -14.58 -30.39 1.59
CA ALA A 77 -13.35 -29.64 1.34
C ALA A 77 -13.55 -28.53 0.30
N ILE A 78 -13.30 -27.28 0.72
CA ILE A 78 -12.86 -26.22 -0.19
C ILE A 78 -11.34 -26.22 -0.04
N GLU A 79 -10.64 -26.66 -1.08
CA GLU A 79 -9.18 -26.68 -1.13
C GLU A 79 -8.63 -25.26 -0.98
N ALA A 80 -7.53 -25.13 -0.25
CA ALA A 80 -6.85 -23.86 0.04
C ALA A 80 -6.20 -23.21 -1.21
N GLU A 81 -6.47 -23.71 -2.42
CA GLU A 81 -5.91 -23.22 -3.69
C GLU A 81 -6.64 -21.99 -4.27
N SER A 82 -7.77 -21.56 -3.70
CA SER A 82 -8.58 -20.47 -4.26
C SER A 82 -8.27 -19.04 -3.77
N LEU A 83 -7.22 -18.84 -2.94
CA LEU A 83 -6.89 -17.53 -2.36
C LEU A 83 -5.72 -16.77 -3.01
N ASP A 84 -5.11 -17.32 -4.06
CA ASP A 84 -3.97 -16.71 -4.78
C ASP A 84 -4.34 -15.57 -5.76
N ARG A 85 -5.54 -14.98 -5.66
CA ARG A 85 -6.09 -14.16 -6.76
C ARG A 85 -6.69 -12.82 -6.37
N VAL A 86 -6.32 -12.26 -5.22
CA VAL A 86 -6.56 -10.84 -4.98
C VAL A 86 -5.42 -10.06 -5.62
N ALA A 87 -5.72 -9.36 -6.71
CA ALA A 87 -4.80 -8.37 -7.27
C ALA A 87 -4.71 -7.18 -6.31
N VAL A 88 -3.86 -7.30 -5.29
CA VAL A 88 -3.38 -6.14 -4.55
C VAL A 88 -2.32 -5.50 -5.45
N ILE A 89 -2.68 -4.40 -6.11
CA ILE A 89 -1.70 -3.56 -6.81
C ILE A 89 -0.91 -2.84 -5.72
N ASP A 90 0.05 -3.55 -5.15
CA ASP A 90 0.95 -2.97 -4.17
C ASP A 90 2.00 -2.13 -4.91
N ARG A 91 2.31 -0.95 -4.36
CA ARG A 91 3.40 -0.13 -4.86
C ARG A 91 4.69 -0.71 -4.29
N LEU A 92 5.37 -1.54 -5.09
CA LEU A 92 6.71 -2.02 -4.78
C LEU A 92 7.64 -0.81 -4.60
N ASP A 93 8.11 -0.61 -3.37
CA ASP A 93 9.19 0.31 -3.05
C ASP A 93 10.53 -0.34 -3.39
N GLY A 94 11.30 0.36 -4.22
CA GLY A 94 12.57 -0.12 -4.73
C GLY A 94 13.61 -0.24 -3.62
N SER A 95 14.01 -1.47 -3.32
CA SER A 95 15.37 -1.76 -2.88
C SER A 95 16.01 -2.69 -3.90
N GLU A 96 16.95 -2.15 -4.69
CA GLU A 96 17.83 -2.98 -5.52
C GLU A 96 18.82 -3.72 -4.60
N PRO A 97 18.97 -5.05 -4.73
CA PRO A 97 20.18 -5.71 -4.27
C PRO A 97 21.31 -5.42 -5.26
N ALA A 98 22.49 -5.14 -4.70
CA ALA A 98 23.70 -4.77 -5.40
C ALA A 98 24.05 -5.68 -6.60
N GLU A 99 24.52 -5.06 -7.68
CA GLU A 99 25.09 -5.70 -8.87
C GLU A 99 26.11 -6.80 -8.52
N SER A 100 25.88 -8.02 -9.00
CA SER A 100 26.99 -8.91 -9.35
C SER A 100 26.60 -9.89 -10.47
N ASN A 101 27.27 -9.71 -11.62
CA ASN A 101 27.43 -10.63 -12.76
C ASN A 101 26.23 -11.53 -13.16
N LEU A 102 25.37 -11.03 -14.04
CA LEU A 102 24.56 -11.86 -14.93
C LEU A 102 24.82 -11.48 -16.40
N PRO A 103 24.82 -12.44 -17.34
CA PRO A 103 25.21 -12.21 -18.74
C PRO A 103 24.18 -11.41 -19.54
N ASP A 104 24.66 -10.78 -20.62
CA ASP A 104 23.96 -9.89 -21.57
C ASP A 104 22.56 -10.40 -22.00
N PRO A 105 21.48 -9.60 -21.85
CA PRO A 105 20.11 -10.01 -22.14
C PRO A 105 19.77 -10.18 -23.64
N ASN A 106 20.72 -10.05 -24.56
CA ASN A 106 20.47 -10.19 -26.01
C ASN A 106 20.81 -11.56 -26.62
N VAL A 107 20.99 -12.61 -25.83
CA VAL A 107 21.15 -13.98 -26.34
C VAL A 107 20.12 -14.91 -25.71
N PHE A 108 19.05 -15.20 -26.46
CA PHE A 108 18.08 -16.24 -26.12
C PHE A 108 18.62 -17.59 -26.61
N ASP A 109 19.00 -18.48 -25.69
CA ASP A 109 19.31 -19.88 -25.98
C ASP A 109 18.07 -20.75 -25.64
N PRO A 110 17.38 -21.33 -26.63
CA PRO A 110 16.12 -22.04 -26.41
C PRO A 110 16.25 -23.42 -25.75
N ASP A 111 17.46 -23.89 -25.38
CA ASP A 111 17.68 -25.22 -24.78
C ASP A 111 18.07 -25.20 -23.29
N VAL A 112 17.91 -24.07 -22.58
CA VAL A 112 18.12 -23.98 -21.12
C VAL A 112 16.79 -23.71 -20.41
N PHE A 113 15.91 -24.71 -20.41
CA PHE A 113 14.77 -24.78 -19.50
C PHE A 113 14.76 -26.18 -18.88
N ASP A 114 15.15 -26.26 -17.61
CA ASP A 114 15.02 -27.47 -16.79
C ASP A 114 13.71 -27.36 -15.98
N PRO A 115 12.67 -28.14 -16.32
CA PRO A 115 11.36 -28.05 -15.66
C PRO A 115 11.33 -28.64 -14.24
N ASP A 116 12.44 -29.16 -13.71
CA ASP A 116 12.49 -29.79 -12.38
C ASP A 116 13.21 -28.95 -11.30
N VAL A 117 13.51 -27.67 -11.55
CA VAL A 117 14.00 -26.74 -10.52
C VAL A 117 12.88 -25.85 -9.99
N PHE A 118 11.86 -26.48 -9.42
CA PHE A 118 10.93 -25.82 -8.49
C PHE A 118 10.48 -26.86 -7.45
N ASP A 119 11.07 -26.80 -6.26
CA ASP A 119 10.67 -27.64 -5.13
C ASP A 119 9.33 -27.12 -4.57
N PRO A 120 8.20 -27.87 -4.69
CA PRO A 120 6.90 -27.44 -4.22
C PRO A 120 6.70 -27.64 -2.70
N ARG A 121 7.77 -27.80 -1.91
CA ARG A 121 7.69 -27.99 -0.44
C ARG A 121 8.20 -26.83 0.41
N SER A 122 8.24 -25.62 -0.13
CA SER A 122 8.37 -24.41 0.69
C SER A 122 7.08 -24.20 1.50
N GLN A 123 7.04 -24.73 2.71
CA GLN A 123 5.86 -24.62 3.58
C GLN A 123 5.54 -23.16 3.96
N PRO A 124 4.25 -22.79 4.08
CA PRO A 124 3.88 -21.51 4.65
C PRO A 124 4.31 -21.45 6.11
N ILE A 125 4.83 -20.30 6.56
CA ILE A 125 5.10 -20.05 7.98
C ILE A 125 3.74 -19.91 8.69
N GLY A 126 3.19 -21.05 9.10
CA GLY A 126 2.02 -21.14 9.96
C GLY A 126 2.42 -20.88 11.41
N LEU A 127 1.85 -19.83 12.00
CA LEU A 127 1.87 -19.62 13.45
C LEU A 127 0.89 -20.61 14.12
N THR A 128 1.25 -21.89 14.16
CA THR A 128 0.82 -22.90 15.14
C THR A 128 1.38 -24.26 14.69
N ASP A 129 2.28 -24.85 15.49
CA ASP A 129 2.23 -26.26 15.93
C ASP A 129 3.50 -26.57 16.76
N TRP A 130 3.33 -26.56 18.08
CA TRP A 130 4.28 -27.15 19.04
C TRP A 130 3.56 -28.36 19.63
N ASP A 131 4.05 -29.57 19.32
CA ASP A 131 3.61 -30.82 19.97
C ASP A 131 4.75 -31.35 20.85
N PRO A 132 4.56 -31.50 22.17
CA PRO A 132 5.62 -31.83 23.10
C PRO A 132 5.63 -33.32 23.43
N GLU A 133 5.89 -34.23 22.47
CA GLU A 133 6.19 -35.63 22.79
C GLU A 133 6.75 -36.37 21.56
N GLY A 134 8.02 -36.76 21.60
CA GLY A 134 8.66 -37.53 20.53
C GLY A 134 10.05 -38.04 20.90
N ASP A 135 10.08 -39.19 21.58
CA ASP A 135 11.26 -40.06 21.75
C ASP A 135 11.59 -40.76 20.40
N PRO A 136 12.86 -41.15 20.15
CA PRO A 136 13.40 -41.36 18.81
C PRO A 136 13.31 -42.81 18.36
N ALA A 137 13.21 -43.03 17.05
CA ALA A 137 13.67 -44.25 16.43
C ALA A 137 14.01 -44.00 14.95
N ASP A 138 15.25 -44.37 14.62
CA ASP A 138 15.71 -45.00 13.39
C ASP A 138 15.48 -44.27 12.05
N GLU A 139 16.58 -43.84 11.40
CA GLU A 139 17.12 -44.58 10.25
C GLU A 139 18.51 -44.07 9.83
N ASP A 140 19.35 -45.04 9.48
CA ASP A 140 20.76 -45.00 9.13
C ASP A 140 21.07 -44.36 7.75
N ASP A 141 22.38 -44.24 7.50
CA ASP A 141 23.09 -44.03 6.21
C ASP A 141 23.44 -42.57 5.85
N GLN A 142 24.68 -42.16 5.55
CA GLN A 142 25.98 -42.84 5.37
C GLN A 142 27.06 -41.75 5.54
N TRP A 143 28.10 -42.03 6.33
CA TRP A 143 29.28 -41.16 6.51
C TRP A 143 30.45 -41.73 5.72
N ASP A 144 30.98 -40.94 4.76
CA ASP A 144 32.29 -41.20 4.15
C ASP A 144 33.39 -40.46 4.93
N GLU A 145 34.42 -41.22 5.29
CA GLU A 145 35.58 -40.81 6.08
C GLU A 145 36.53 -39.87 5.34
N ALA A 146 37.04 -38.85 6.04
CA ALA A 146 38.41 -38.36 5.84
C ALA A 146 38.94 -37.63 7.10
N ASP A 147 39.80 -38.35 7.81
CA ASP A 147 41.05 -37.90 8.45
C ASP A 147 41.03 -36.84 9.58
N GLY A 148 41.12 -37.36 10.81
CA GLY A 148 42.30 -37.11 11.64
C GLY A 148 42.20 -36.08 12.77
N PHE A 149 41.92 -36.51 14.01
CA PHE A 149 42.79 -36.25 15.16
C PHE A 149 42.38 -37.05 16.42
N ASP A 150 43.37 -37.29 17.28
CA ASP A 150 43.52 -38.30 18.33
C ASP A 150 42.61 -38.11 19.58
N ARG A 151 42.03 -39.23 20.06
CA ARG A 151 41.31 -39.38 21.33
C ARG A 151 42.14 -40.22 22.30
N THR A 152 43.15 -39.64 22.94
CA THR A 152 43.76 -40.24 24.13
C THR A 152 44.35 -39.19 25.08
N ALA A 153 43.49 -38.72 25.99
CA ALA A 153 43.74 -38.17 27.33
C ALA A 153 42.41 -37.48 27.67
N TRP A 154 41.72 -37.70 28.78
CA TRP A 154 42.18 -37.67 30.15
C TRP A 154 41.29 -38.62 30.98
N ASP A 155 41.92 -39.29 31.94
CA ASP A 155 41.31 -40.21 32.90
C ASP A 155 40.29 -39.51 33.82
N ASP A 156 39.27 -40.29 34.18
CA ASP A 156 38.40 -40.09 35.34
C ASP A 156 39.23 -40.10 36.64
N GLN A 157 39.54 -38.91 37.15
CA GLN A 157 39.89 -38.67 38.55
C GLN A 157 39.88 -37.18 38.81
N ASP A 158 38.80 -36.70 39.40
CA ASP A 158 38.73 -35.64 40.43
C ASP A 158 37.29 -35.09 40.47
N LEU A 159 36.37 -35.95 40.90
CA LEU A 159 35.13 -35.53 41.55
C LEU A 159 35.50 -35.03 42.96
N ASP A 160 34.80 -33.99 43.40
CA ASP A 160 34.84 -33.37 44.73
C ASP A 160 35.93 -32.33 44.98
N GLN A 161 35.79 -31.15 44.37
CA GLN A 161 36.00 -29.84 45.00
C GLN A 161 35.86 -28.74 43.94
N LEU A 162 34.79 -27.94 44.04
CA LEU A 162 34.74 -26.49 43.77
C LEU A 162 33.26 -26.05 43.88
N ASP A 163 32.82 -25.87 45.13
CA ASP A 163 31.86 -24.81 45.44
C ASP A 163 32.61 -23.48 45.24
N ASP A 164 32.05 -22.60 44.42
CA ASP A 164 31.96 -21.14 44.61
C ASP A 164 31.86 -20.44 43.24
N ASP A 165 30.78 -19.64 43.11
CA ASP A 165 30.59 -18.52 42.17
C ASP A 165 30.36 -18.81 40.68
N LEU A 166 29.12 -19.17 40.31
CA LEU A 166 28.55 -18.82 39.00
C LEU A 166 27.06 -18.43 39.14
N ASP A 167 26.82 -17.24 39.69
CA ASP A 167 25.63 -16.43 39.35
C ASP A 167 25.77 -16.01 37.88
N GLY A 168 25.36 -16.90 36.97
CA GLY A 168 25.16 -16.57 35.56
C GLY A 168 23.67 -16.36 35.33
N ASP A 169 23.23 -15.11 35.31
CA ASP A 169 21.93 -14.71 34.76
C ASP A 169 21.76 -15.38 33.39
N GLN A 170 20.95 -16.44 33.33
CA GLN A 170 20.40 -16.90 32.07
C GLN A 170 19.30 -15.89 31.73
N ASP A 171 19.68 -14.80 31.07
CA ASP A 171 18.74 -13.97 30.33
C ASP A 171 18.10 -14.88 29.26
N GLU A 172 16.98 -15.52 29.61
CA GLU A 172 16.05 -16.06 28.63
C GLU A 172 15.64 -14.89 27.73
N VAL A 173 16.25 -14.82 26.54
CA VAL A 173 15.89 -13.84 25.53
C VAL A 173 14.46 -14.20 25.08
N GLU A 174 13.45 -13.59 25.72
CA GLU A 174 12.07 -13.72 25.27
C GLU A 174 12.03 -13.32 23.78
N PRO A 175 11.53 -14.21 22.90
CA PRO A 175 11.45 -13.91 21.47
C PRO A 175 10.64 -12.63 21.31
N HIS A 176 11.24 -11.60 20.69
CA HIS A 176 10.64 -10.30 20.50
C HIS A 176 9.32 -10.43 19.72
N ARG A 177 8.20 -10.50 20.44
CA ARG A 177 6.87 -10.59 19.82
C ARG A 177 6.65 -9.34 18.97
N PRO A 178 6.22 -9.49 17.70
CA PRO A 178 5.90 -8.34 16.88
C PRO A 178 4.74 -7.57 17.50
N THR A 179 4.84 -6.24 17.51
CA THR A 179 3.81 -5.34 17.99
C THR A 179 3.06 -4.76 16.79
N VAL A 180 1.75 -5.01 16.69
CA VAL A 180 0.91 -4.35 15.69
C VAL A 180 0.62 -2.95 16.19
N THR A 181 1.02 -1.92 15.45
CA THR A 181 0.88 -0.51 15.85
C THR A 181 -0.33 0.17 15.21
N SER A 182 -0.74 -0.28 14.03
CA SER A 182 -1.96 0.18 13.36
C SER A 182 -2.49 -0.87 12.39
N VAL A 183 -3.77 -0.77 12.05
CA VAL A 183 -4.46 -1.61 11.07
C VAL A 183 -5.18 -0.73 10.05
N ALA A 184 -4.98 -0.97 8.76
CA ALA A 184 -5.82 -0.43 7.69
C ALA A 184 -6.82 -1.49 7.21
N ILE A 185 -8.08 -1.11 7.04
CA ILE A 185 -9.10 -1.94 6.40
C ILE A 185 -9.33 -1.38 5.00
N VAL A 186 -9.04 -2.17 3.97
CA VAL A 186 -9.14 -1.78 2.56
C VAL A 186 -10.16 -2.69 1.85
N PRO A 187 -10.96 -2.18 0.91
CA PRO A 187 -11.84 -3.03 0.10
C PRO A 187 -11.00 -3.84 -0.91
N ALA A 188 -11.44 -5.05 -1.23
CA ALA A 188 -10.82 -5.83 -2.30
C ALA A 188 -10.97 -5.12 -3.66
N GLY A 189 -9.85 -4.84 -4.32
CA GLY A 189 -9.81 -4.32 -5.68
C GLY A 189 -10.08 -5.42 -6.69
N LEU A 190 -11.24 -5.37 -7.36
CA LEU A 190 -11.59 -6.34 -8.39
C LEU A 190 -11.34 -5.76 -9.79
N THR A 191 -10.74 -6.55 -10.67
CA THR A 191 -10.50 -6.20 -12.08
C THR A 191 -11.25 -7.14 -13.02
N GLN A 192 -11.44 -6.75 -14.27
CA GLN A 192 -12.07 -7.59 -15.30
C GLN A 192 -11.17 -8.72 -15.82
N PHE A 193 -9.88 -8.73 -15.50
CA PHE A 193 -8.93 -9.76 -15.93
C PHE A 193 -8.97 -11.01 -15.04
N ARG A 194 -9.91 -11.07 -14.09
CA ARG A 194 -10.13 -12.24 -13.24
C ARG A 194 -10.75 -13.41 -14.02
N PRO A 195 -10.53 -14.65 -13.58
CA PRO A 195 -11.21 -15.82 -14.12
C PRO A 195 -12.72 -15.73 -14.04
N ALA A 196 -13.41 -16.49 -14.90
CA ALA A 196 -14.87 -16.55 -14.90
C ALA A 196 -15.46 -17.25 -13.66
N ASP A 197 -14.66 -18.08 -12.98
CA ASP A 197 -14.99 -18.86 -11.79
C ASP A 197 -14.65 -18.14 -10.47
N ASP A 198 -14.26 -16.86 -10.51
CA ASP A 198 -14.00 -16.07 -9.30
C ASP A 198 -15.29 -15.76 -8.52
N GLU A 199 -15.32 -16.13 -7.24
CA GLU A 199 -16.43 -15.90 -6.31
C GLU A 199 -16.40 -14.52 -5.63
N LEU A 200 -15.33 -13.73 -5.82
CA LEU A 200 -15.18 -12.42 -5.19
C LEU A 200 -16.26 -11.43 -5.64
N GLN A 201 -16.91 -10.82 -4.66
CA GLN A 201 -17.97 -9.83 -4.89
C GLN A 201 -17.46 -8.40 -4.68
N PRO A 202 -17.79 -7.45 -5.57
CA PRO A 202 -17.43 -6.06 -5.36
C PRO A 202 -18.15 -5.49 -4.13
N VAL A 203 -17.48 -4.58 -3.43
CA VAL A 203 -18.09 -3.87 -2.30
C VAL A 203 -19.22 -2.98 -2.82
N THR A 204 -20.43 -3.19 -2.30
CA THR A 204 -21.60 -2.35 -2.60
C THR A 204 -21.67 -1.16 -1.65
N PRO A 205 -22.38 -0.06 -2.01
CA PRO A 205 -22.61 1.06 -1.08
C PRO A 205 -23.26 0.64 0.24
N ALA A 206 -24.17 -0.34 0.20
CA ALA A 206 -24.80 -0.87 1.41
C ALA A 206 -23.79 -1.59 2.32
N LYS A 207 -22.92 -2.43 1.72
CA LYS A 207 -21.86 -3.12 2.45
C LYS A 207 -20.81 -2.14 2.99
N ALA A 208 -20.47 -1.10 2.23
CA ALA A 208 -19.56 -0.06 2.70
C ALA A 208 -20.12 0.67 3.93
N CYS A 209 -21.41 1.04 3.92
CA CYS A 209 -22.08 1.61 5.10
C CYS A 209 -22.06 0.68 6.32
N GLU A 210 -22.29 -0.62 6.11
CA GLU A 210 -22.23 -1.64 7.17
C GLU A 210 -20.83 -1.72 7.80
N VAL A 211 -19.79 -1.85 6.99
CA VAL A 211 -18.39 -1.94 7.44
C VAL A 211 -17.96 -0.65 8.14
N ILE A 212 -18.30 0.52 7.58
CA ILE A 212 -18.01 1.82 8.22
C ILE A 212 -18.62 1.88 9.62
N ALA A 213 -19.89 1.50 9.77
CA ALA A 213 -20.57 1.52 11.06
C ALA A 213 -19.91 0.56 12.06
N GLN A 214 -19.58 -0.65 11.61
CA GLN A 214 -18.90 -1.66 12.43
C GLN A 214 -17.53 -1.17 12.92
N VAL A 215 -16.67 -0.73 12.00
CA VAL A 215 -15.30 -0.30 12.35
C VAL A 215 -15.32 0.97 13.21
N ARG A 216 -16.24 1.92 12.97
CA ARG A 216 -16.40 3.09 13.85
C ARG A 216 -16.76 2.73 15.29
N SER A 217 -17.57 1.69 15.49
CA SER A 217 -17.86 1.18 16.84
C SER A 217 -16.59 0.63 17.51
N LEU A 218 -15.75 -0.10 16.77
CA LEU A 218 -14.48 -0.63 17.29
C LEU A 218 -13.48 0.50 17.59
N GLN A 219 -13.38 1.51 16.71
CA GLN A 219 -12.55 2.69 16.93
C GLN A 219 -12.91 3.41 18.23
N GLN A 220 -14.21 3.53 18.56
CA GLN A 220 -14.64 4.13 19.83
C GLN A 220 -14.15 3.31 21.02
N THR A 221 -14.21 1.98 20.95
CA THR A 221 -13.68 1.08 21.98
C THR A 221 -12.17 1.24 22.13
N PHE A 222 -11.41 1.21 21.03
CA PHE A 222 -9.95 1.33 21.09
C PHE A 222 -9.46 2.69 21.57
N ARG A 223 -10.16 3.78 21.24
CA ARG A 223 -9.83 5.10 21.83
C ARG A 223 -9.96 5.10 23.35
N GLN A 224 -10.88 4.31 23.92
CA GLN A 224 -11.06 4.19 25.37
C GLN A 224 -10.05 3.24 26.01
N THR A 225 -9.74 2.11 25.35
CA THR A 225 -8.90 1.05 25.93
C THR A 225 -7.41 1.22 25.61
N LEU A 226 -7.07 1.68 24.41
CA LEU A 226 -5.71 1.81 23.88
C LEU A 226 -5.25 3.26 23.79
N GLY A 227 -6.17 4.23 23.82
CA GLY A 227 -5.84 5.65 23.66
C GLY A 227 -5.52 6.07 22.21
N SER A 228 -5.75 5.18 21.24
CA SER A 228 -5.61 5.42 19.80
C SER A 228 -6.79 4.79 19.06
N THR A 229 -7.05 5.28 17.85
CA THR A 229 -8.03 4.73 16.91
C THR A 229 -7.67 3.29 16.50
N PHE A 230 -6.38 2.95 16.46
CA PHE A 230 -5.78 1.63 16.15
C PHE A 230 -6.12 1.02 14.78
N VAL A 231 -7.39 1.06 14.36
CA VAL A 231 -7.89 0.55 13.09
C VAL A 231 -8.51 1.69 12.28
N TRP A 232 -8.08 1.86 11.04
CA TRP A 232 -8.58 2.87 10.13
C TRP A 232 -9.18 2.25 8.87
N LEU A 233 -10.17 2.92 8.29
CA LEU A 233 -10.73 2.59 7.00
C LEU A 233 -9.99 3.39 5.92
N ALA A 234 -9.63 2.74 4.81
CA ALA A 234 -9.21 3.46 3.61
C ALA A 234 -10.29 4.44 3.15
N ASP A 235 -9.87 5.54 2.53
CA ASP A 235 -10.78 6.61 2.09
C ASP A 235 -11.86 6.07 1.14
N GLU A 236 -11.51 5.04 0.35
CA GLU A 236 -12.40 4.39 -0.62
C GLU A 236 -13.71 3.89 0.00
N TRP A 237 -13.71 3.43 1.26
CA TRP A 237 -14.94 3.02 1.95
C TRP A 237 -15.98 4.15 1.98
N PHE A 238 -15.55 5.36 2.33
CA PHE A 238 -16.43 6.52 2.41
C PHE A 238 -16.93 6.94 1.03
N LEU A 239 -16.07 6.84 0.01
CA LEU A 239 -16.44 7.15 -1.37
C LEU A 239 -17.47 6.16 -1.91
N ILE A 240 -17.29 4.85 -1.68
CA ILE A 240 -18.25 3.80 -2.09
C ILE A 240 -19.58 3.99 -1.35
N ALA A 241 -19.54 4.36 -0.07
CA ALA A 241 -20.72 4.63 0.73
C ALA A 241 -21.42 5.97 0.37
N GLY A 242 -20.80 6.83 -0.44
CA GLY A 242 -21.28 8.19 -0.73
C GLY A 242 -21.25 9.13 0.49
N GLN A 243 -20.43 8.81 1.49
CA GLN A 243 -20.26 9.59 2.72
C GLN A 243 -19.12 10.60 2.57
N ASP A 244 -19.13 11.64 3.40
CA ASP A 244 -18.01 12.58 3.47
C ASP A 244 -16.81 11.91 4.14
N LEU A 245 -15.60 12.27 3.70
CA LEU A 245 -14.36 11.80 4.31
C LEU A 245 -14.25 12.30 5.77
N PRO A 246 -13.72 11.48 6.69
CA PRO A 246 -13.41 11.89 8.06
C PRO A 246 -12.64 13.22 8.15
N GLU A 247 -12.75 13.88 9.29
CA GLU A 247 -11.95 15.07 9.58
C GLU A 247 -10.48 14.70 9.78
N MET A 248 -9.57 15.66 9.52
CA MET A 248 -8.13 15.42 9.62
C MET A 248 -7.70 14.84 10.97
N VAL A 249 -8.30 15.31 12.07
CA VAL A 249 -7.98 14.86 13.43
C VAL A 249 -8.28 13.38 13.66
N GLU A 250 -9.19 12.79 12.89
CA GLU A 250 -9.57 11.37 13.04
C GLU A 250 -8.52 10.42 12.47
N TYR A 251 -7.63 10.92 11.61
CA TYR A 251 -6.51 10.16 11.03
C TYR A 251 -5.26 10.15 11.91
N GLU A 252 -5.26 10.85 13.04
CA GLU A 252 -4.10 11.01 13.93
C GLU A 252 -2.88 11.53 13.15
N ASP A 253 -1.74 10.83 13.20
CA ASP A 253 -0.52 11.18 12.46
C ASP A 253 -0.43 10.45 11.11
N PHE A 254 -1.55 9.99 10.55
CA PHE A 254 -1.66 9.25 9.29
C PHE A 254 -0.79 7.97 9.21
N PRO A 255 -0.88 7.04 10.18
CA PRO A 255 0.01 5.87 10.26
C PRO A 255 -0.23 4.82 9.15
N GLN A 256 -1.18 5.05 8.25
CA GLN A 256 -1.65 4.10 7.25
C GLN A 256 -1.86 4.78 5.87
N ILE A 257 -1.16 5.90 5.64
CA ILE A 257 -1.34 6.74 4.44
C ILE A 257 -1.08 5.97 3.14
N ASP A 258 -0.08 5.08 3.14
CA ASP A 258 0.31 4.26 1.99
C ASP A 258 -0.76 3.21 1.66
N ASN A 259 -1.56 2.82 2.64
CA ASN A 259 -2.71 1.92 2.50
C ASN A 259 -4.01 2.67 2.15
N GLY A 260 -3.90 3.89 1.63
CA GLY A 260 -5.05 4.68 1.16
C GLY A 260 -5.89 5.31 2.28
N VAL A 261 -5.39 5.34 3.52
CA VAL A 261 -6.08 5.94 4.67
C VAL A 261 -5.73 7.44 4.77
N GLY A 262 -6.68 8.31 4.48
CA GLY A 262 -6.56 9.76 4.68
C GLY A 262 -5.81 10.52 3.59
N SER A 263 -5.35 9.85 2.54
CA SER A 263 -4.59 10.48 1.45
C SER A 263 -5.37 11.57 0.72
N ILE A 264 -6.68 11.39 0.54
CA ILE A 264 -7.53 12.39 -0.13
C ILE A 264 -7.77 13.56 0.81
N ARG A 265 -8.02 13.30 2.09
CA ARG A 265 -8.19 14.35 3.11
C ARG A 265 -6.93 15.19 3.24
N LEU A 266 -5.77 14.55 3.30
CA LEU A 266 -4.47 15.21 3.38
C LEU A 266 -4.21 16.07 2.14
N PHE A 267 -4.47 15.54 0.94
CA PHE A 267 -4.31 16.29 -0.30
C PHE A 267 -5.19 17.55 -0.34
N VAL A 268 -6.48 17.44 0.04
CA VAL A 268 -7.40 18.57 0.08
C VAL A 268 -6.90 19.67 1.02
N ASP A 269 -6.49 19.32 2.24
CA ASP A 269 -5.99 20.30 3.20
C ASP A 269 -4.66 20.93 2.76
N GLN A 270 -3.73 20.14 2.21
CA GLN A 270 -2.48 20.67 1.64
C GLN A 270 -2.75 21.66 0.50
N PHE A 271 -3.71 21.34 -0.38
CA PHE A 271 -4.11 22.22 -1.46
C PHE A 271 -4.66 23.55 -0.95
N GLU A 272 -5.61 23.49 -0.02
CA GLU A 272 -6.24 24.70 0.54
C GLU A 272 -5.23 25.56 1.30
N ARG A 273 -4.32 24.95 2.06
CA ARG A 273 -3.22 25.65 2.74
C ARG A 273 -2.26 26.30 1.76
N ALA A 274 -1.85 25.60 0.70
CA ALA A 274 -0.95 26.13 -0.32
C ALA A 274 -1.56 27.35 -1.02
N LEU A 275 -2.85 27.28 -1.40
CA LEU A 275 -3.55 28.38 -2.03
C LEU A 275 -3.74 29.58 -1.07
N ALA A 276 -3.98 29.33 0.22
CA ALA A 276 -4.10 30.37 1.23
C ALA A 276 -2.76 31.04 1.55
N ALA A 277 -1.65 30.29 1.58
CA ALA A 277 -0.30 30.80 1.81
C ALA A 277 0.22 31.64 0.64
N ASN A 278 -0.11 31.22 -0.59
CA ASN A 278 0.32 31.87 -1.83
C ASN A 278 -0.90 32.34 -2.66
N PRO A 279 -1.62 33.40 -2.24
CA PRO A 279 -2.84 33.82 -2.90
C PRO A 279 -2.55 34.40 -4.29
N VAL A 280 -2.97 33.68 -5.33
CA VAL A 280 -2.89 34.14 -6.73
C VAL A 280 -4.25 34.70 -7.16
N ARG A 281 -4.26 35.91 -7.74
CA ARG A 281 -5.50 36.58 -8.17
C ARG A 281 -5.76 36.53 -9.67
N ALA A 282 -4.70 36.41 -10.47
CA ALA A 282 -4.80 36.36 -11.92
C ALA A 282 -3.63 35.58 -12.52
N THR A 283 -3.87 34.94 -13.65
CA THR A 283 -2.80 34.38 -14.48
C THR A 283 -2.20 35.47 -15.38
N PRO A 284 -0.92 35.35 -15.80
CA PRO A 284 -0.32 36.29 -16.74
C PRO A 284 -1.02 36.32 -18.11
N PHE A 285 -1.60 35.17 -18.51
CA PHE A 285 -2.31 34.99 -19.77
C PHE A 285 -3.56 34.12 -19.56
N PRO A 286 -4.68 34.40 -20.27
CA PRO A 286 -5.84 33.53 -20.26
C PRO A 286 -5.46 32.09 -20.63
N ARG A 287 -5.97 31.12 -19.88
CA ARG A 287 -5.72 29.71 -20.12
C ARG A 287 -6.85 28.81 -19.66
N ARG A 288 -6.97 27.66 -20.31
CA ARG A 288 -7.93 26.61 -20.04
C ARG A 288 -7.18 25.31 -19.81
N LEU A 289 -7.39 24.66 -18.67
CA LEU A 289 -6.69 23.43 -18.31
C LEU A 289 -7.70 22.35 -17.98
N THR A 290 -7.33 21.11 -18.27
CA THR A 290 -8.09 19.93 -17.84
C THR A 290 -7.28 19.18 -16.80
N TRP A 291 -7.80 19.07 -15.59
CA TRP A 291 -7.19 18.28 -14.54
C TRP A 291 -7.79 16.88 -14.55
N VAL A 292 -6.97 15.87 -14.85
CA VAL A 292 -7.41 14.48 -14.94
C VAL A 292 -7.29 13.81 -13.57
N VAL A 293 -8.36 13.16 -13.12
CA VAL A 293 -8.43 12.43 -11.86
C VAL A 293 -9.31 11.19 -11.97
N GLY A 294 -9.15 10.25 -11.05
CA GLY A 294 -10.11 9.17 -10.86
C GLY A 294 -11.48 9.71 -10.44
N ASN A 295 -12.56 9.08 -10.88
CA ASN A 295 -13.91 9.57 -10.61
C ASN A 295 -14.31 9.49 -9.13
N THR A 296 -13.61 8.71 -8.31
CA THR A 296 -13.87 8.63 -6.87
C THR A 296 -13.60 9.95 -6.14
N VAL A 297 -12.67 10.77 -6.64
CA VAL A 297 -12.31 12.06 -6.02
C VAL A 297 -13.07 13.27 -6.59
N GLU A 298 -13.99 13.06 -7.53
CA GLU A 298 -14.73 14.15 -8.18
C GLU A 298 -15.42 15.08 -7.16
N ARG A 299 -16.14 14.49 -6.21
CA ARG A 299 -16.88 15.24 -5.20
C ARG A 299 -15.94 15.97 -4.22
N PRO A 300 -14.94 15.32 -3.59
CA PRO A 300 -13.94 16.00 -2.77
C PRO A 300 -13.21 17.15 -3.50
N PHE A 301 -12.89 17.01 -4.79
CA PHE A 301 -12.08 17.99 -5.53
C PHE A 301 -12.91 19.12 -6.15
N SER A 302 -14.24 19.00 -6.19
CA SER A 302 -15.14 20.04 -6.71
C SER A 302 -14.95 21.41 -6.05
N GLY A 303 -14.64 21.42 -4.74
CA GLY A 303 -14.32 22.65 -4.00
C GLY A 303 -13.02 23.29 -4.46
N LEU A 304 -11.97 22.48 -4.68
CA LEU A 304 -10.65 22.92 -5.11
C LEU A 304 -10.70 23.54 -6.51
N VAL A 305 -11.39 22.88 -7.44
CA VAL A 305 -11.59 23.39 -8.81
C VAL A 305 -12.37 24.70 -8.81
N ARG A 306 -13.35 24.86 -7.92
CA ARG A 306 -14.07 26.12 -7.76
C ARG A 306 -13.16 27.24 -7.26
N GLN A 307 -12.26 26.95 -6.32
CA GLN A 307 -11.27 27.92 -5.83
C GLN A 307 -10.29 28.32 -6.94
N LEU A 308 -9.77 27.36 -7.72
CA LEU A 308 -8.92 27.67 -8.89
C LEU A 308 -9.64 28.56 -9.90
N ASN A 309 -10.92 28.30 -10.18
CA ASN A 309 -11.72 29.10 -11.12
C ASN A 309 -12.11 30.49 -10.60
N GLN A 310 -11.73 30.87 -9.37
CA GLN A 310 -11.81 32.25 -8.90
C GLN A 310 -10.61 33.10 -9.34
N ILE A 311 -9.54 32.47 -9.82
CA ILE A 311 -8.35 33.15 -10.34
C ILE A 311 -8.68 33.73 -11.72
N SER A 312 -8.52 35.04 -11.87
CA SER A 312 -8.84 35.72 -13.13
C SER A 312 -7.95 35.24 -14.28
N GLY A 313 -8.55 34.87 -15.42
CA GLY A 313 -7.81 34.34 -16.57
C GLY A 313 -7.49 32.85 -16.50
N LEU A 314 -7.91 32.15 -15.44
CA LEU A 314 -7.80 30.69 -15.34
C LEU A 314 -9.18 30.04 -15.54
N THR A 315 -9.22 28.98 -16.32
CA THR A 315 -10.33 28.04 -16.34
C THR A 315 -9.78 26.64 -16.18
N VAL A 316 -10.21 25.92 -15.15
CA VAL A 316 -9.87 24.52 -14.91
C VAL A 316 -11.13 23.70 -14.96
N GLN A 317 -11.15 22.70 -15.83
CA GLN A 317 -12.16 21.65 -15.85
C GLN A 317 -11.60 20.38 -15.21
N LEU A 318 -12.44 19.65 -14.48
CA LEU A 318 -12.07 18.38 -13.87
C LEU A 318 -12.55 17.26 -14.80
N ALA A 319 -11.63 16.45 -15.29
CA ALA A 319 -11.93 15.21 -16.00
C ALA A 319 -11.86 14.05 -14.99
N ALA A 320 -13.01 13.76 -14.38
CA ALA A 320 -13.21 12.65 -13.47
C ALA A 320 -13.53 11.37 -14.27
N LEU A 321 -12.57 10.44 -14.34
CA LEU A 321 -12.65 9.25 -15.19
C LEU A 321 -12.71 7.97 -14.34
N ASN A 322 -13.50 7.00 -14.78
CA ASN A 322 -13.35 5.60 -14.34
C ASN A 322 -12.40 4.86 -15.28
N SER A 323 -11.89 3.69 -14.87
CA SER A 323 -11.07 2.83 -15.74
C SER A 323 -11.92 1.76 -16.41
N ASP A 324 -12.09 1.89 -17.74
CA ASP A 324 -12.69 0.82 -18.54
C ASP A 324 -11.64 -0.28 -18.81
N TYR A 325 -10.35 0.05 -18.74
CA TYR A 325 -9.24 -0.92 -18.82
C TYR A 325 -9.27 -1.94 -17.68
N TRP A 326 -9.64 -1.54 -16.46
CA TRP A 326 -9.82 -2.47 -15.34
C TRP A 326 -11.26 -2.98 -15.18
N GLY A 327 -12.21 -2.45 -15.95
CA GLY A 327 -13.64 -2.78 -15.86
C GLY A 327 -14.30 -2.23 -14.59
N GLN A 328 -13.82 -1.08 -14.11
CA GLN A 328 -14.25 -0.47 -12.87
C GLN A 328 -15.17 0.72 -13.11
N THR A 329 -16.27 0.79 -12.37
CA THR A 329 -17.18 1.96 -12.39
C THR A 329 -16.72 3.07 -11.45
N MET A 330 -15.94 2.72 -10.43
CA MET A 330 -15.30 3.62 -9.49
C MET A 330 -13.81 3.36 -9.51
N THR A 331 -13.00 4.38 -9.76
CA THR A 331 -11.56 4.24 -9.94
C THR A 331 -10.83 5.36 -9.20
N VAL A 332 -9.88 4.98 -8.35
CA VAL A 332 -8.94 5.92 -7.75
C VAL A 332 -7.94 6.43 -8.79
N THR A 333 -7.46 7.66 -8.65
CA THR A 333 -6.63 8.32 -9.66
C THR A 333 -5.43 7.47 -10.12
N GLY A 334 -4.74 6.77 -9.20
CA GLY A 334 -3.55 5.98 -9.54
C GLY A 334 -3.79 4.75 -10.42
N LEU A 335 -5.05 4.32 -10.61
CA LEU A 335 -5.40 3.18 -11.44
C LEU A 335 -5.81 3.56 -12.87
N LEU A 336 -5.92 4.85 -13.19
CA LEU A 336 -6.20 5.29 -14.54
C LEU A 336 -5.03 5.00 -15.48
N THR A 337 -5.35 4.45 -16.65
CA THR A 337 -4.38 4.06 -17.67
C THR A 337 -4.28 5.06 -18.81
N GLY A 338 -3.25 4.95 -19.65
CA GLY A 338 -3.13 5.78 -20.85
C GLY A 338 -4.29 5.54 -21.81
N GLN A 339 -4.71 4.27 -21.96
CA GLN A 339 -5.88 3.89 -22.74
C GLN A 339 -7.18 4.56 -22.24
N ASP A 340 -7.42 4.59 -20.92
CA ASP A 340 -8.61 5.25 -20.36
C ASP A 340 -8.66 6.74 -20.74
N LEU A 341 -7.52 7.42 -20.66
CA LEU A 341 -7.40 8.83 -21.02
C LEU A 341 -7.69 9.04 -22.50
N VAL A 342 -7.03 8.29 -23.37
CA VAL A 342 -7.23 8.41 -24.82
C VAL A 342 -8.69 8.15 -25.18
N GLN A 343 -9.28 7.05 -24.70
CA GLN A 343 -10.65 6.67 -25.04
C GLN A 343 -11.67 7.72 -24.59
N LYS A 344 -11.51 8.28 -23.39
CA LYS A 344 -12.52 9.17 -22.79
C LYS A 344 -12.33 10.62 -23.20
N LEU A 345 -11.10 11.05 -23.45
CA LEU A 345 -10.78 12.46 -23.73
C LEU A 345 -10.69 12.77 -25.23
N THR A 346 -10.61 11.76 -26.11
CA THR A 346 -10.62 11.98 -27.56
C THR A 346 -11.87 12.75 -28.00
N GLY A 347 -11.66 13.85 -28.74
CA GLY A 347 -12.74 14.68 -29.28
C GLY A 347 -13.35 15.66 -28.26
N GLN A 348 -12.87 15.70 -27.02
CA GLN A 348 -13.25 16.71 -26.05
C GLN A 348 -12.41 18.00 -26.22
N ASP A 349 -12.93 19.12 -25.73
CA ASP A 349 -12.18 20.37 -25.63
C ASP A 349 -11.34 20.32 -24.35
N LEU A 350 -10.05 19.99 -24.49
CA LEU A 350 -9.12 19.79 -23.37
C LEU A 350 -8.42 21.07 -22.91
N GLY A 351 -8.63 22.19 -23.61
CA GLY A 351 -7.93 23.45 -23.38
C GLY A 351 -6.47 23.41 -23.84
N ASP A 352 -5.63 24.19 -23.17
CA ASP A 352 -4.23 24.42 -23.51
C ASP A 352 -3.31 23.29 -23.02
N ALA A 353 -3.66 22.64 -21.90
CA ALA A 353 -2.90 21.53 -21.34
C ALA A 353 -3.72 20.62 -20.41
N LEU A 354 -3.28 19.36 -20.29
CA LEU A 354 -3.71 18.44 -19.24
C LEU A 354 -2.81 18.57 -18.02
N LEU A 355 -3.40 18.68 -16.83
CA LEU A 355 -2.71 18.45 -15.57
C LEU A 355 -2.85 16.97 -15.22
N LEU A 356 -1.74 16.24 -15.24
CA LEU A 356 -1.68 14.79 -15.04
C LEU A 356 -0.97 14.45 -13.72
N PRO A 357 -1.68 13.91 -12.72
CA PRO A 357 -1.05 13.43 -11.49
C PRO A 357 0.02 12.36 -11.77
N SER A 358 1.23 12.55 -11.22
CA SER A 358 2.30 11.54 -11.34
C SER A 358 1.94 10.20 -10.68
N LEU A 359 0.93 10.20 -9.79
CA LEU A 359 0.34 9.00 -9.20
C LEU A 359 -0.19 8.00 -10.25
N MET A 360 -0.53 8.46 -11.45
CA MET A 360 -1.00 7.62 -12.57
C MET A 360 0.13 6.88 -13.30
N LEU A 361 1.39 7.19 -12.97
CA LEU A 361 2.57 6.69 -13.65
C LEU A 361 3.30 5.67 -12.79
N ARG A 362 3.99 4.73 -13.46
CA ARG A 362 4.94 3.82 -12.83
C ARG A 362 6.06 4.61 -12.18
N HIS A 363 6.56 4.10 -11.05
CA HIS A 363 7.57 4.81 -10.26
C HIS A 363 8.85 5.02 -11.07
N GLY A 364 9.31 6.26 -11.17
CA GLY A 364 10.52 6.62 -11.91
C GLY A 364 10.37 6.67 -13.44
N GLU A 365 9.17 6.45 -13.98
CA GLU A 365 8.93 6.35 -15.42
C GLU A 365 7.85 7.33 -15.91
N GLN A 366 7.86 7.62 -17.22
CA GLN A 366 6.76 8.31 -17.92
C GLN A 366 5.84 7.31 -18.64
N ARG A 367 5.50 6.22 -17.94
CA ARG A 367 4.60 5.15 -18.41
C ARG A 367 3.44 4.94 -17.46
N PHE A 368 2.27 4.72 -18.01
CA PHE A 368 1.07 4.29 -17.29
C PHE A 368 1.15 2.79 -16.95
N LEU A 369 0.18 2.29 -16.18
CA LEU A 369 0.11 0.87 -15.82
C LEU A 369 -0.10 -0.05 -17.04
N ASP A 370 -0.70 0.44 -18.12
CA ASP A 370 -0.91 -0.25 -19.40
C ASP A 370 0.25 -0.10 -20.40
N ASP A 371 1.45 0.25 -19.91
CA ASP A 371 2.69 0.46 -20.68
C ASP A 371 2.70 1.63 -21.68
N MET A 372 1.54 2.27 -21.91
CA MET A 372 1.46 3.47 -22.73
C MET A 372 2.32 4.58 -22.12
N THR A 373 3.05 5.31 -22.95
CA THR A 373 3.85 6.46 -22.54
C THR A 373 3.01 7.72 -22.46
N VAL A 374 3.43 8.68 -21.63
CA VAL A 374 2.81 10.01 -21.59
C VAL A 374 2.94 10.72 -22.95
N GLN A 375 4.03 10.49 -23.68
CA GLN A 375 4.19 11.02 -25.04
C GLN A 375 3.13 10.47 -25.99
N GLU A 376 2.86 9.17 -26.00
CA GLU A 376 1.82 8.57 -26.85
C GLU A 376 0.43 9.12 -26.53
N VAL A 377 0.11 9.37 -25.24
CA VAL A 377 -1.16 10.00 -24.85
C VAL A 377 -1.22 11.45 -25.36
N SER A 378 -0.15 12.22 -25.21
CA SER A 378 -0.03 13.60 -25.71
C SER A 378 -0.23 13.66 -27.23
N ASP A 379 0.41 12.75 -27.96
CA ASP A 379 0.30 12.64 -29.42
C ASP A 379 -1.11 12.24 -29.85
N ARG A 380 -1.76 11.30 -29.17
CA ARG A 380 -3.12 10.87 -29.54
C ARG A 380 -4.19 11.90 -29.23
N LEU A 381 -4.05 12.62 -28.11
CA LEU A 381 -5.00 13.65 -27.68
C LEU A 381 -4.69 15.04 -28.27
N GLN A 382 -3.53 15.21 -28.91
CA GLN A 382 -3.07 16.47 -29.50
C GLN A 382 -3.12 17.64 -28.48
N VAL A 383 -2.70 17.36 -27.24
CA VAL A 383 -2.68 18.34 -26.13
C VAL A 383 -1.41 18.17 -25.30
N SER A 384 -0.85 19.29 -24.82
CA SER A 384 0.33 19.23 -23.94
C SER A 384 -0.03 18.62 -22.58
N ILE A 385 0.86 17.80 -22.03
CA ILE A 385 0.67 17.18 -20.72
C ILE A 385 1.68 17.75 -19.72
N VAL A 386 1.18 18.25 -18.60
CA VAL A 386 1.96 18.76 -17.48
C VAL A 386 1.80 17.82 -16.30
N ILE A 387 2.89 17.18 -15.88
CA ILE A 387 2.88 16.26 -14.75
C ILE A 387 2.89 17.05 -13.44
N VAL A 388 2.00 16.69 -12.51
CA VAL A 388 1.87 17.31 -11.19
C VAL A 388 2.08 16.25 -10.10
N THR A 389 2.97 16.54 -9.14
CA THR A 389 3.42 15.53 -8.16
C THR A 389 2.69 15.61 -6.82
N ASN A 390 2.12 16.76 -6.49
CA ASN A 390 1.43 17.01 -5.22
C ASN A 390 0.43 18.17 -5.37
N ALA A 391 -0.24 18.52 -4.28
CA ALA A 391 -1.26 19.57 -4.25
C ALA A 391 -0.71 20.96 -4.63
N GLU A 392 0.49 21.32 -4.16
CA GLU A 392 1.13 22.60 -4.48
C GLU A 392 1.48 22.70 -5.96
N ALA A 393 2.04 21.63 -6.53
CA ALA A 393 2.36 21.55 -7.96
C ALA A 393 1.12 21.77 -8.85
N VAL A 394 -0.07 21.30 -8.46
CA VAL A 394 -1.30 21.58 -9.22
C VAL A 394 -1.55 23.09 -9.32
N ILE A 395 -1.40 23.81 -8.20
CA ILE A 395 -1.62 25.26 -8.14
C ILE A 395 -0.54 25.99 -8.94
N GLU A 396 0.73 25.67 -8.69
CA GLU A 396 1.88 26.27 -9.36
C GLU A 396 1.79 26.13 -10.88
N GLN A 397 1.53 24.91 -11.37
CA GLN A 397 1.42 24.66 -12.79
C GLN A 397 0.17 25.30 -13.39
N ALA A 398 -0.94 25.39 -12.65
CA ALA A 398 -2.13 26.08 -13.13
C ALA A 398 -1.85 27.57 -13.41
N VAL A 399 -1.00 28.22 -12.62
CA VAL A 399 -0.71 29.67 -12.74
C VAL A 399 0.63 30.00 -13.41
N ALA A 400 1.48 29.02 -13.69
CA ALA A 400 2.82 29.18 -14.25
C ALA A 400 2.82 29.92 -15.59
N ALA A 401 3.74 30.86 -15.83
CA ALA A 401 3.76 31.62 -17.09
C ALA A 401 3.91 30.74 -18.35
N ALA A 402 4.62 29.61 -18.25
CA ALA A 402 4.82 28.61 -19.30
C ALA A 402 5.16 27.24 -18.68
N TRP A 403 5.08 26.17 -19.47
CA TRP A 403 5.44 24.80 -19.07
C TRP A 403 6.62 24.26 -19.88
N PRO A 404 7.88 24.62 -19.55
CA PRO A 404 9.05 24.17 -20.33
C PRO A 404 9.28 22.67 -20.25
N GLN A 405 8.75 22.00 -19.23
CA GLN A 405 8.84 20.54 -19.02
C GLN A 405 7.56 19.82 -19.46
N ALA A 406 6.61 20.52 -20.12
CA ALA A 406 5.42 19.85 -20.64
C ALA A 406 5.79 18.89 -21.78
N ILE A 407 5.11 17.76 -21.79
CA ILE A 407 5.20 16.77 -22.85
C ILE A 407 4.22 17.20 -23.95
N ALA A 408 4.75 17.88 -24.95
CA ALA A 408 3.97 18.39 -26.07
C ALA A 408 3.76 17.30 -27.14
N PRO A 409 2.66 17.38 -27.91
CA PRO A 409 2.44 16.49 -29.03
C PRO A 409 3.59 16.62 -30.04
N GLN A 410 4.14 15.50 -30.46
CA GLN A 410 5.06 15.46 -31.58
C GLN A 410 4.27 15.61 -32.86
N ALA A 411 4.80 16.39 -33.81
CA ALA A 411 4.24 16.40 -35.15
C ALA A 411 4.23 14.94 -35.65
N PRO A 412 3.16 14.49 -36.36
CA PRO A 412 3.17 13.17 -36.96
C PRO A 412 4.46 13.05 -37.74
N SER A 413 5.27 12.06 -37.38
CA SER A 413 6.49 11.77 -38.12
C SER A 413 6.06 11.55 -39.56
N ASP A 414 6.42 12.47 -40.45
CA ASP A 414 6.48 12.21 -41.88
C ASP A 414 7.56 11.15 -42.08
N LEU A 415 7.27 9.91 -41.67
CA LEU A 415 8.00 8.72 -42.07
C LEU A 415 7.67 8.53 -43.55
N LEU A 416 8.46 9.22 -44.35
CA LEU A 416 8.96 8.84 -45.68
C LEU A 416 7.98 8.05 -46.55
N ALA A 417 7.44 8.80 -47.53
CA ALA A 417 7.07 8.42 -48.89
C ALA A 417 7.30 6.96 -49.34
#